data_AF-A0A382L113-F1
#
_entry.id   AF-A0A382L113-F1
#
_cell.length_a   1.000
_cell.length_b   1.000
_cell.length_c   1.000
_cell.angle_alpha   90.00
_cell.angle_beta   90.00
_cell.angle_gamma   90.00
#
_symmetry.space_group_name_H-M   'P 1'
#
loop_
_entity.id
_entity.type
_entity.pdbx_description
1 polymer ?
#
loop_
_entity_poly.entity_id
_entity_poly.type
_entity_poly.pdbx_seq_one_letter_code
_entity_poly.pdbx_strand_id
1 'polypeptide(L)'
;MEEKSRILKKVNDDQSRPVLFKDSFGGSENQFRLLLKNLPDESFKDINLILNNANHDLIEKDKINVLWMQHFVDQKEAQNLGSKDFVSKLDWIVFNSSWNFEKFVYQFKIPESKSVVIKNAIEKINFEEKPKDKINLIYHTTPWRGLKFLLEVFKNLNRPDVELNICSSIKIYGKKFDDAFSKKYEKIFEECKNTKNANYLGFVENSNIIKLLKKTHIFSFPSVWPETSCISAIESMAAGC
;
A
#
# COMPACT_ATOMS: atom_id res chain seq x y z
N MET A 1 5.77 -15.85 24.93
CA MET A 1 5.51 -14.62 24.16
C MET A 1 4.32 -14.92 23.28
N GLU A 2 3.27 -14.11 23.28
CA GLU A 2 2.15 -14.26 22.33
C GLU A 2 2.69 -14.27 20.89
N GLU A 3 2.18 -15.14 20.02
CA GLU A 3 2.71 -15.35 18.68
C GLU A 3 2.63 -14.07 17.83
N LYS A 4 1.57 -13.27 17.97
CA LYS A 4 1.46 -11.95 17.34
C LYS A 4 2.58 -11.01 17.77
N SER A 5 2.94 -11.02 19.05
CA SER A 5 4.04 -10.20 19.58
C SER A 5 5.39 -10.65 19.00
N ARG A 6 5.60 -11.96 18.81
CA ARG A 6 6.79 -12.51 18.14
C ARG A 6 6.87 -12.04 16.68
N ILE A 7 5.78 -12.17 15.93
CA ILE A 7 5.69 -11.73 14.53
C ILE A 7 5.93 -10.22 14.41
N LEU A 8 5.28 -9.42 15.27
CA LEU A 8 5.42 -7.97 15.27
C LEU A 8 6.84 -7.52 15.64
N LYS A 9 7.47 -8.17 16.62
CA LYS A 9 8.87 -7.89 16.97
C LYS A 9 9.79 -8.15 15.78
N LYS A 10 9.65 -9.31 15.12
CA LYS A 10 10.48 -9.67 13.95
C LYS A 10 10.40 -8.64 12.83
N VAL A 11 9.19 -8.23 12.42
CA VAL A 11 9.04 -7.26 11.31
C VAL A 11 9.51 -5.84 11.71
N ASN A 12 9.47 -5.49 13.00
CA ASN A 12 10.04 -4.23 13.50
C ASN A 12 11.57 -4.24 13.56
N ASP A 13 12.16 -5.39 13.86
CA ASP A 13 13.60 -5.58 13.97
C ASP A 13 14.25 -5.76 12.58
N ASP A 14 13.48 -6.01 11.52
CA ASP A 14 13.97 -6.12 10.14
C ASP A 14 14.50 -4.78 9.60
N GLN A 15 15.83 -4.63 9.65
CA GLN A 15 16.57 -3.48 9.10
C GLN A 15 16.94 -3.64 7.62
N SER A 16 16.62 -4.76 6.99
CA SER A 16 17.00 -5.03 5.60
C SER A 16 16.12 -4.30 4.58
N ARG A 17 15.03 -3.69 5.05
CA ARG A 17 14.09 -2.90 4.26
C ARG A 17 14.50 -1.42 4.20
N PRO A 18 14.20 -0.70 3.11
CA PRO A 18 14.52 0.72 2.98
C PRO A 18 13.76 1.58 4.00
N VAL A 19 12.62 1.08 4.48
CA VAL A 19 11.75 1.73 5.45
C VAL A 19 11.43 0.77 6.59
N LEU A 20 11.49 1.26 7.83
CA LEU A 20 11.16 0.49 9.02
C LEU A 20 9.64 0.29 9.13
N PHE A 21 9.22 -0.93 9.50
CA PHE A 21 7.80 -1.27 9.63
C PHE A 21 7.05 -0.33 10.58
N LYS A 22 7.62 -0.09 11.78
CA LYS A 22 7.02 0.80 12.80
C LYS A 22 6.77 2.23 12.32
N ASP A 23 7.58 2.70 11.39
CA ASP A 23 7.55 4.10 10.90
C ASP A 23 6.76 4.22 9.59
N SER A 24 6.29 3.10 9.02
CA SER A 24 5.57 3.07 7.76
C SER A 24 4.13 2.62 7.89
N PHE A 25 3.26 3.36 7.21
CA PHE A 25 1.83 3.15 7.10
C PHE A 25 1.41 2.96 5.65
N GLY A 26 2.32 2.41 4.83
CA GLY A 26 2.04 2.04 3.45
C GLY A 26 1.02 0.90 3.36
N GLY A 27 0.65 0.55 2.13
CA GLY A 27 -0.35 -0.49 1.87
C GLY A 27 0.02 -1.83 2.54
N SER A 28 1.25 -2.29 2.35
CA SER A 28 1.71 -3.57 2.89
C SER A 28 1.78 -3.61 4.41
N GLU A 29 2.21 -2.53 5.06
CA GLU A 29 2.26 -2.46 6.51
C GLU A 29 0.85 -2.42 7.11
N ASN A 30 -0.08 -1.71 6.45
CA ASN A 30 -1.48 -1.69 6.89
C ASN A 30 -2.14 -3.06 6.71
N GLN A 31 -1.88 -3.77 5.61
CA GLN A 31 -2.36 -5.14 5.43
C GLN A 31 -1.83 -6.10 6.50
N PHE A 32 -0.55 -5.97 6.86
CA PHE A 32 0.05 -6.75 7.94
C PHE A 32 -0.62 -6.46 9.30
N ARG A 33 -0.86 -5.18 9.61
CA ARG A 33 -1.58 -4.78 10.84
C ARG A 33 -3.02 -5.29 10.84
N LEU A 34 -3.70 -5.26 9.69
CA LEU A 34 -5.06 -5.82 9.55
C LEU A 34 -5.08 -7.33 9.75
N LEU A 35 -4.07 -8.06 9.25
CA LEU A 35 -3.94 -9.50 9.48
C LEU A 35 -3.84 -9.80 10.98
N LEU A 36 -2.93 -9.12 11.68
CA LEU A 36 -2.75 -9.27 13.13
C LEU A 36 -4.02 -8.86 13.93
N LYS A 37 -4.74 -7.84 13.46
CA LYS A 37 -6.00 -7.39 14.09
C LYS A 37 -7.09 -8.44 13.99
N ASN A 38 -7.24 -9.09 12.84
CA ASN A 38 -8.42 -9.92 12.55
C ASN A 38 -8.24 -11.42 12.81
N LEU A 39 -7.01 -11.94 12.81
CA LEU A 39 -6.77 -13.35 13.13
C LEU A 39 -6.46 -13.53 14.63
N PRO A 40 -6.83 -14.65 15.26
CA PRO A 40 -6.46 -14.93 16.63
C PRO A 40 -4.97 -15.34 16.75
N ASP A 41 -4.41 -15.34 17.96
CA ASP A 41 -2.97 -15.54 18.20
C ASP A 41 -2.47 -16.92 17.71
N GLU A 42 -3.27 -17.95 17.93
CA GLU A 42 -2.97 -19.33 17.52
C GLU A 42 -2.81 -19.51 16.00
N SER A 43 -3.34 -18.58 15.19
CA SER A 43 -3.16 -18.60 13.73
C SER A 43 -1.72 -18.36 13.30
N PHE A 44 -0.89 -17.80 14.19
CA PHE A 44 0.52 -17.49 13.93
C PHE A 44 1.47 -18.53 14.51
N LYS A 45 0.94 -19.59 15.15
CA LYS A 45 1.73 -20.68 15.70
C LYS A 45 2.55 -21.34 14.58
N ASP A 46 3.85 -21.45 14.82
CA ASP A 46 4.83 -22.04 13.90
C ASP A 46 5.00 -21.36 12.54
N ILE A 47 4.38 -20.20 12.35
CA ILE A 47 4.54 -19.38 11.14
C ILE A 47 5.73 -18.43 11.29
N ASN A 48 6.56 -18.36 10.25
CA ASN A 48 7.45 -17.24 9.99
C ASN A 48 6.90 -16.41 8.84
N LEU A 49 6.30 -15.25 9.16
CA LEU A 49 5.71 -14.37 8.16
C LEU A 49 6.71 -13.29 7.74
N ILE A 50 7.11 -13.31 6.48
CA ILE A 50 8.07 -12.38 5.88
C ILE A 50 7.31 -11.43 4.96
N LEU A 51 7.47 -10.12 5.15
CA LEU A 51 6.78 -9.11 4.34
C LEU A 51 7.74 -8.56 3.28
N ASN A 52 7.38 -8.74 2.00
CA ASN A 52 7.98 -8.05 0.84
C ASN A 52 9.49 -8.21 0.62
N ASN A 53 10.20 -9.08 1.35
CA ASN A 53 11.65 -9.15 1.28
C ASN A 53 12.16 -10.59 1.18
N ALA A 54 12.73 -10.93 0.03
CA ALA A 54 13.33 -12.22 -0.25
C ALA A 54 14.76 -12.34 0.31
N ASN A 55 15.02 -11.86 1.53
CA ASN A 55 16.34 -11.94 2.14
C ASN A 55 16.53 -13.31 2.85
N HIS A 56 17.67 -13.96 2.61
CA HIS A 56 18.04 -15.23 3.24
C HIS A 56 18.07 -15.15 4.78
N ASP A 57 18.43 -14.00 5.34
CA ASP A 57 18.52 -13.79 6.80
C ASP A 57 17.14 -13.82 7.49
N LEU A 58 16.05 -13.72 6.73
CA LEU A 58 14.68 -13.71 7.27
C LEU A 58 14.10 -15.12 7.43
N ILE A 59 14.73 -16.14 6.84
CA ILE A 59 14.29 -17.54 6.88
C ILE A 59 14.53 -18.15 8.27
N GLU A 60 13.56 -18.91 8.77
CA GLU A 60 13.65 -19.65 10.03
C GLU A 60 13.54 -21.15 9.76
N LYS A 61 14.50 -21.94 10.26
CA LYS A 61 14.61 -23.38 9.93
C LYS A 61 13.47 -24.23 10.49
N ASP A 62 12.99 -23.89 11.69
CA ASP A 62 12.01 -24.69 12.44
C ASP A 62 10.60 -24.08 12.38
N LYS A 63 10.30 -23.31 11.33
CA LYS A 63 9.03 -22.61 11.11
C LYS A 63 8.58 -22.73 9.67
N ILE A 64 7.28 -22.59 9.45
CA ILE A 64 6.68 -22.51 8.12
C ILE A 64 6.95 -21.11 7.57
N ASN A 65 7.82 -21.02 6.57
CA ASN A 65 8.25 -19.77 5.95
C ASN A 65 7.21 -19.31 4.91
N VAL A 66 6.48 -18.24 5.24
CA VAL A 66 5.49 -17.62 4.36
C VAL A 66 5.99 -16.25 3.93
N LEU A 67 6.32 -16.10 2.65
CA LEU A 67 6.64 -14.81 2.06
C LEU A 67 5.37 -14.15 1.53
N TRP A 68 4.96 -13.04 2.12
CA TRP A 68 3.88 -12.21 1.59
C TRP A 68 4.46 -11.11 0.68
N MET A 69 4.38 -11.34 -0.63
CA MET A 69 4.96 -10.49 -1.67
C MET A 69 3.88 -9.62 -2.33
N GLN A 70 3.89 -8.34 -1.98
CA GLN A 70 3.01 -7.30 -2.52
C GLN A 70 3.76 -6.29 -3.39
N HIS A 71 5.09 -6.24 -3.28
CA HIS A 71 5.94 -5.50 -4.20
C HIS A 71 5.78 -6.01 -5.63
N PHE A 72 6.10 -5.14 -6.59
CA PHE A 72 6.19 -5.52 -7.98
C PHE A 72 7.53 -6.23 -8.24
N VAL A 73 7.60 -7.02 -9.32
CA VAL A 73 8.76 -7.87 -9.65
C VAL A 73 10.07 -7.11 -9.88
N ASP A 74 10.00 -5.82 -10.15
CA ASP A 74 11.16 -4.96 -10.42
C ASP A 74 11.87 -4.47 -9.16
N GLN A 75 11.29 -4.68 -7.98
CA GLN A 75 11.88 -4.26 -6.71
C GLN A 75 13.09 -5.12 -6.35
N LYS A 76 14.10 -4.51 -5.74
CA LYS A 76 15.36 -5.20 -5.36
C LYS A 76 15.09 -6.33 -4.38
N GLU A 77 14.16 -6.11 -3.46
CA GLU A 77 13.72 -7.02 -2.41
C GLU A 77 13.07 -8.30 -2.97
N ALA A 78 12.65 -8.30 -4.24
CA ALA A 78 12.09 -9.47 -4.91
C ALA A 78 13.13 -10.37 -5.60
N GLN A 79 14.35 -9.90 -5.83
CA GLN A 79 15.31 -10.52 -6.76
C GLN A 79 15.65 -11.98 -6.43
N ASN A 80 15.78 -12.32 -5.15
CA ASN A 80 16.11 -13.68 -4.73
C ASN A 80 14.99 -14.70 -5.01
N LEU A 81 13.79 -14.28 -5.40
CA LEU A 81 12.77 -15.20 -5.92
C LEU A 81 13.16 -15.83 -7.26
N GLY A 82 14.15 -15.29 -7.97
CA GLY A 82 14.79 -15.96 -9.10
C GLY A 82 15.78 -17.07 -8.70
N SER A 83 16.10 -17.22 -7.42
CA SER A 83 17.02 -18.25 -6.92
C SER A 83 16.27 -19.50 -6.45
N LYS A 84 16.61 -20.65 -7.04
CA LYS A 84 16.06 -21.96 -6.61
C LYS A 84 16.40 -22.27 -5.15
N ASP A 85 17.58 -21.88 -4.69
CA ASP A 85 18.01 -22.08 -3.29
C ASP A 85 17.10 -21.29 -2.33
N PHE A 86 16.82 -20.02 -2.61
CA PHE A 86 15.92 -19.23 -1.77
C PHE A 86 14.48 -19.78 -1.79
N VAL A 87 13.94 -20.03 -2.98
CA VAL A 87 12.56 -20.52 -3.16
C VAL A 87 12.36 -21.91 -2.53
N SER A 88 13.39 -22.75 -2.48
CA SER A 88 13.31 -24.05 -1.79
C SER A 88 13.08 -23.91 -0.28
N LYS A 89 13.52 -22.81 0.33
CA LYS A 89 13.40 -22.51 1.77
C LYS A 89 12.06 -21.88 2.16
N LEU A 90 11.25 -21.47 1.19
CA LEU A 90 9.89 -20.98 1.42
C LEU A 90 8.90 -22.15 1.36
N ASP A 91 7.92 -22.15 2.25
CA ASP A 91 6.79 -23.08 2.19
C ASP A 91 5.67 -22.47 1.33
N TRP A 92 5.41 -21.17 1.50
CA TRP A 92 4.38 -20.45 0.77
C TRP A 92 4.84 -19.06 0.31
N ILE A 93 4.34 -18.66 -0.85
CA ILE A 93 4.43 -17.31 -1.40
C ILE A 93 3.01 -16.78 -1.61
N VAL A 94 2.68 -15.71 -0.90
CA VAL A 94 1.35 -15.08 -0.95
C VAL A 94 1.42 -13.81 -1.78
N PHE A 95 0.54 -13.67 -2.76
CA PHE A 95 0.39 -12.47 -3.59
C PHE A 95 -0.93 -11.76 -3.34
N ASN A 96 -0.94 -10.44 -3.52
CA ASN A 96 -2.11 -9.57 -3.31
C ASN A 96 -3.08 -9.49 -4.51
N SER A 97 -2.73 -10.07 -5.65
CA SER A 97 -3.58 -10.21 -6.83
C SER A 97 -3.07 -11.30 -7.77
N SER A 98 -3.95 -11.80 -8.64
CA SER A 98 -3.57 -12.72 -9.71
C SER A 98 -2.55 -12.10 -10.66
N TRP A 99 -2.73 -10.82 -11.00
CA TRP A 99 -1.79 -10.10 -11.86
C TRP A 99 -0.38 -10.02 -11.25
N ASN A 100 -0.26 -9.75 -9.95
CA ASN A 100 1.05 -9.74 -9.31
C ASN A 100 1.69 -11.14 -9.36
N PHE A 101 0.94 -12.18 -8.97
CA PHE A 101 1.39 -13.57 -9.07
C PHE A 101 1.87 -13.94 -10.48
N GLU A 102 1.09 -13.65 -11.52
CA GLU A 102 1.43 -13.93 -12.92
C GLU A 102 2.74 -13.27 -13.34
N LYS A 103 3.01 -12.05 -12.88
CA LYS A 103 4.27 -11.35 -13.18
C LYS A 103 5.45 -12.03 -12.54
N PHE A 104 5.32 -12.51 -11.31
CA PHE A 104 6.38 -13.29 -10.64
C PHE A 104 6.60 -14.65 -11.30
N VAL A 105 5.53 -15.35 -11.72
CA VAL A 105 5.64 -16.60 -12.51
C VAL A 105 6.37 -16.33 -13.82
N TYR A 106 5.99 -15.28 -14.54
CA TYR A 106 6.62 -14.93 -15.81
C TYR A 106 8.11 -14.61 -15.65
N GLN A 107 8.45 -13.75 -14.69
CA GLN A 107 9.80 -13.21 -14.50
C GLN A 107 10.75 -14.19 -13.83
N PHE A 108 10.35 -14.81 -12.72
CA PHE A 108 11.23 -15.59 -11.85
C PHE A 108 10.96 -17.10 -11.91
N LYS A 109 9.93 -17.54 -12.63
CA LYS A 109 9.53 -18.96 -12.74
C LYS A 109 9.28 -19.59 -11.35
N ILE A 110 8.66 -18.82 -10.45
CA ILE A 110 8.31 -19.32 -9.11
C ILE A 110 7.34 -20.52 -9.22
N PRO A 111 7.40 -21.48 -8.28
CA PRO A 111 6.54 -22.65 -8.30
C PRO A 111 5.10 -22.27 -7.95
N GLU A 112 4.18 -22.57 -8.86
CA GLU A 112 2.75 -22.39 -8.65
C GLU A 112 2.24 -23.20 -7.45
N SER A 113 2.83 -24.38 -7.21
CA SER A 113 2.47 -25.26 -6.09
C SER A 113 2.76 -24.67 -4.70
N LYS A 114 3.61 -23.64 -4.60
CA LYS A 114 3.86 -22.89 -3.36
C LYS A 114 3.19 -21.52 -3.36
N SER A 115 2.45 -21.17 -4.40
CA SER A 115 1.95 -19.81 -4.61
C SER A 115 0.45 -19.73 -4.38
N VAL A 116 0.00 -18.69 -3.67
CA VAL A 116 -1.42 -18.44 -3.41
C VAL A 116 -1.73 -16.95 -3.53
N VAL A 117 -2.94 -16.63 -4.00
CA VAL A 117 -3.43 -15.25 -4.08
C VAL A 117 -4.40 -14.99 -2.94
N ILE A 118 -4.08 -14.03 -2.08
CA ILE A 118 -4.96 -13.50 -1.03
C ILE A 118 -5.09 -11.99 -1.27
N LYS A 119 -6.28 -11.55 -1.67
CA LYS A 119 -6.55 -10.13 -1.99
C LYS A 119 -6.42 -9.26 -0.74
N ASN A 120 -6.07 -7.99 -0.95
CA ASN A 120 -6.04 -6.99 0.12
C ASN A 120 -7.41 -6.86 0.80
N ALA A 121 -7.41 -6.74 2.12
CA ALA A 121 -8.57 -6.45 2.94
C ALA A 121 -8.72 -4.94 3.16
N ILE A 122 -9.95 -4.49 3.39
CA ILE A 122 -10.27 -3.12 3.82
C ILE A 122 -11.14 -3.17 5.07
N GLU A 123 -11.14 -2.09 5.84
CA GLU A 123 -12.16 -1.90 6.87
C GLU A 123 -13.55 -1.81 6.22
N LYS A 124 -14.59 -2.22 6.95
CA LYS A 124 -15.96 -2.11 6.45
C LYS A 124 -16.33 -0.63 6.26
N ILE A 125 -16.69 -0.26 5.04
CA ILE A 125 -17.20 1.07 4.71
C ILE A 125 -18.70 0.96 4.47
N ASN A 126 -19.48 1.68 5.28
CA ASN A 126 -20.92 1.82 5.05
C ASN A 126 -21.16 2.92 4.03
N PHE A 127 -22.11 2.67 3.12
CA PHE A 127 -22.58 3.68 2.18
C PHE A 127 -23.23 4.85 2.92
N GLU A 128 -23.01 6.06 2.41
CA GLU A 128 -23.66 7.29 2.85
C GLU A 128 -24.05 8.10 1.60
N GLU A 129 -25.20 8.78 1.65
CA GLU A 129 -25.63 9.67 0.58
C GLU A 129 -24.62 10.82 0.43
N LYS A 130 -24.20 11.10 -0.80
CA LYS A 130 -23.19 12.11 -1.09
C LYS A 130 -23.78 13.52 -0.99
N PRO A 131 -22.99 14.54 -0.58
CA PRO A 131 -23.43 15.93 -0.59
C PRO A 131 -23.87 16.38 -1.99
N LYS A 132 -24.89 17.22 -2.11
CA LYS A 132 -25.44 17.67 -3.41
C LYS A 132 -25.03 19.09 -3.82
N ASP A 133 -24.28 19.77 -2.95
CA ASP A 133 -23.85 21.15 -3.13
C ASP A 133 -22.66 21.30 -4.07
N LYS A 134 -21.71 20.35 -4.03
CA LYS A 134 -20.52 20.32 -4.90
C LYS A 134 -20.11 18.91 -5.27
N ILE A 135 -19.40 18.79 -6.39
CA ILE A 135 -18.76 17.55 -6.82
C ILE A 135 -17.41 17.43 -6.12
N ASN A 136 -17.33 16.49 -5.16
CA ASN A 136 -16.11 16.21 -4.40
C ASN A 136 -15.26 15.12 -5.07
N LEU A 137 -14.02 15.46 -5.38
CA LEU A 137 -12.98 14.58 -5.89
C LEU A 137 -12.00 14.26 -4.77
N ILE A 138 -11.34 13.11 -4.86
CA ILE A 138 -10.23 12.76 -3.98
C ILE A 138 -9.07 12.13 -4.73
N TYR A 139 -7.85 12.50 -4.33
CA TYR A 139 -6.62 11.77 -4.60
C TYR A 139 -5.97 11.42 -3.27
N HIS A 140 -5.86 10.13 -2.93
CA HIS A 140 -5.36 9.69 -1.63
C HIS A 140 -4.21 8.68 -1.72
N THR A 141 -3.26 8.96 -2.62
CA THR A 141 -2.10 8.08 -2.83
C THR A 141 -0.80 8.87 -2.85
N THR A 142 0.34 8.19 -3.01
CA THR A 142 1.67 8.79 -3.12
C THR A 142 1.82 9.65 -4.38
N PRO A 143 2.64 10.71 -4.39
CA PRO A 143 2.63 11.70 -5.47
C PRO A 143 3.08 11.16 -6.84
N TRP A 144 3.94 10.13 -6.88
CA TRP A 144 4.43 9.52 -8.13
C TRP A 144 3.38 8.69 -8.88
N ARG A 145 2.19 8.48 -8.30
CA ARG A 145 1.06 7.79 -8.94
C ARG A 145 0.17 8.77 -9.71
N GLY A 146 0.78 9.77 -10.35
CA GLY A 146 0.10 10.67 -11.29
C GLY A 146 -0.47 11.96 -10.70
N LEU A 147 -0.11 12.36 -9.47
CA LEU A 147 -0.61 13.62 -8.86
C LEU A 147 -0.39 14.85 -9.76
N LYS A 148 0.76 14.93 -10.44
CA LYS A 148 1.07 16.03 -11.36
C LYS A 148 0.05 16.13 -12.50
N PHE A 149 -0.28 15.00 -13.13
CA PHE A 149 -1.24 14.95 -14.23
C PHE A 149 -2.65 15.30 -13.75
N LEU A 150 -3.03 14.79 -12.57
CA LEU A 150 -4.31 15.15 -11.97
C LEU A 150 -4.43 16.67 -11.77
N LEU A 151 -3.40 17.30 -11.21
CA LEU A 151 -3.42 18.72 -10.91
C LEU A 151 -3.52 19.57 -12.19
N GLU A 152 -2.82 19.17 -13.25
CA GLU A 152 -2.91 19.82 -14.56
C GLU A 152 -4.33 19.72 -15.15
N VAL A 153 -4.92 18.52 -15.16
CA VAL A 153 -6.29 18.31 -15.63
C VAL A 153 -7.29 19.10 -14.78
N PHE A 154 -7.13 19.13 -13.46
CA PHE A 154 -8.01 19.84 -12.55
C PHE A 154 -7.97 21.36 -12.77
N LYS A 155 -6.77 21.93 -12.98
CA LYS A 155 -6.62 23.35 -13.32
C LYS A 155 -7.29 23.70 -14.64
N ASN A 156 -7.17 22.83 -15.65
CA ASN A 156 -7.81 23.02 -16.95
C ASN A 156 -9.33 22.87 -16.88
N LEU A 157 -9.84 21.99 -15.99
CA LEU A 157 -11.28 21.86 -15.74
C LEU A 157 -11.88 23.17 -15.24
N ASN A 158 -11.19 23.90 -14.35
CA ASN A 158 -11.53 25.24 -13.85
C ASN A 158 -13.01 25.43 -13.48
N ARG A 159 -13.60 24.42 -12.82
CA ARG A 159 -15.01 24.43 -12.43
C ARG A 159 -15.21 24.91 -10.99
N PRO A 160 -16.07 25.93 -10.74
CA PRO A 160 -16.29 26.45 -9.40
C PRO A 160 -17.10 25.50 -8.50
N ASP A 161 -17.85 24.57 -9.08
CA ASP A 161 -18.71 23.60 -8.39
C ASP A 161 -18.02 22.26 -8.08
N VAL A 162 -16.70 22.19 -8.32
CA VAL A 162 -15.88 20.99 -8.11
C VAL A 162 -14.78 21.29 -7.09
N GLU A 163 -14.62 20.42 -6.10
CA GLU A 163 -13.52 20.47 -5.12
C GLU A 163 -12.66 19.21 -5.20
N LEU A 164 -11.33 19.38 -5.09
CA LEU A 164 -10.38 18.29 -5.09
C LEU A 164 -9.67 18.17 -3.73
N ASN A 165 -9.90 17.07 -3.03
CA ASN A 165 -9.18 16.75 -1.79
C ASN A 165 -7.92 15.94 -2.12
N ILE A 166 -6.74 16.43 -1.71
CA ILE A 166 -5.44 15.82 -2.01
C ILE A 166 -4.80 15.33 -0.71
N CYS A 167 -4.96 14.05 -0.43
CA CYS A 167 -4.33 13.34 0.68
C CYS A 167 -3.07 12.61 0.18
N SER A 168 -2.03 13.37 -0.17
CA SER A 168 -0.80 12.83 -0.71
C SER A 168 0.39 13.31 0.10
N SER A 169 1.25 12.38 0.52
CA SER A 169 2.51 12.69 1.20
C SER A 169 3.49 11.53 1.05
N ILE A 170 4.76 11.82 1.29
CA ILE A 170 5.80 10.79 1.43
C ILE A 170 6.05 10.42 2.91
N LYS A 171 5.51 11.21 3.85
CA LYS A 171 5.63 10.97 5.30
C LYS A 171 5.03 9.63 5.75
N ILE A 172 4.15 9.04 4.94
CA ILE A 172 3.60 7.70 5.13
C ILE A 172 4.68 6.60 5.23
N TYR A 173 5.89 6.86 4.73
CA TYR A 173 7.05 5.97 4.82
C TYR A 173 8.06 6.39 5.90
N GLY A 174 7.65 7.25 6.83
CA GLY A 174 8.47 7.65 7.97
C GLY A 174 9.56 8.68 7.64
N LYS A 175 10.19 9.19 8.71
CA LYS A 175 11.10 10.35 8.64
C LYS A 175 12.30 10.13 7.71
N LYS A 176 12.93 8.94 7.78
CA LYS A 176 14.12 8.64 6.96
C LYS A 176 13.82 8.74 5.46
N PHE A 177 12.65 8.26 5.05
CA PHE A 177 12.20 8.35 3.66
C PHE A 177 11.82 9.78 3.29
N ASP A 178 11.13 10.49 4.18
CA ASP A 178 10.76 11.90 3.99
C ASP A 178 12.01 12.79 3.80
N ASP A 179 13.03 12.64 4.67
CA ASP A 179 14.28 13.39 4.57
C ASP A 179 15.00 13.16 3.23
N ALA A 180 14.95 11.94 2.70
CA ALA A 180 15.61 11.57 1.46
C ALA A 180 14.87 12.05 0.19
N PHE A 181 13.53 12.13 0.22
CA PHE A 181 12.72 12.34 -0.97
C PHE A 181 11.84 13.61 -0.96
N SER A 182 11.73 14.33 0.16
CA SER A 182 10.83 15.51 0.31
C SER A 182 11.10 16.59 -0.72
N LYS A 183 12.37 16.95 -0.92
CA LYS A 183 12.79 17.96 -1.89
C LYS A 183 12.31 17.66 -3.32
N LYS A 184 12.16 16.38 -3.68
CA LYS A 184 11.71 15.98 -5.02
C LYS A 184 10.25 16.37 -5.28
N TYR A 185 9.42 16.37 -4.23
CA TYR A 185 7.97 16.58 -4.35
C TYR A 185 7.49 17.91 -3.74
N GLU A 186 8.37 18.69 -3.14
CA GLU A 186 8.06 20.00 -2.55
C GLU A 186 7.30 20.91 -3.53
N LYS A 187 7.79 21.04 -4.77
CA LYS A 187 7.16 21.89 -5.79
C LYS A 187 5.71 21.48 -6.09
N ILE A 188 5.43 20.18 -6.25
CA ILE A 188 4.07 19.73 -6.55
C ILE A 188 3.15 19.90 -5.33
N PHE A 189 3.66 19.77 -4.11
CA PHE A 189 2.88 20.03 -2.91
C PHE A 189 2.54 21.52 -2.73
N GLU A 190 3.50 22.42 -2.98
CA GLU A 190 3.23 23.86 -3.01
C GLU A 190 2.23 24.22 -4.11
N GLU A 191 2.34 23.59 -5.28
CA GLU A 191 1.39 23.79 -6.36
C GLU A 191 -0.03 23.34 -5.98
N CYS A 192 -0.17 22.21 -5.27
CA CYS A 192 -1.45 21.75 -4.74
C CYS A 192 -2.06 22.77 -3.77
N LYS A 193 -1.27 23.31 -2.84
CA LYS A 193 -1.72 24.31 -1.86
C LYS A 193 -2.21 25.61 -2.50
N ASN A 194 -1.57 26.00 -3.61
CA ASN A 194 -1.88 27.25 -4.31
C ASN A 194 -2.95 27.09 -5.41
N THR A 195 -3.46 25.87 -5.63
CA THR A 195 -4.47 25.62 -6.65
C THR A 195 -5.87 25.90 -6.10
N LYS A 196 -6.62 26.79 -6.78
CA LYS A 196 -8.00 27.12 -6.41
C LYS A 196 -8.87 25.86 -6.40
N ASN A 197 -9.75 25.74 -5.40
CA ASN A 197 -10.63 24.58 -5.17
C ASN A 197 -9.91 23.23 -4.94
N ALA A 198 -8.60 23.25 -4.72
CA ALA A 198 -7.85 22.08 -4.26
C ALA A 198 -7.53 22.21 -2.76
N ASN A 199 -7.93 21.21 -1.99
CA ASN A 199 -7.67 21.10 -0.56
C ASN A 199 -6.49 20.15 -0.34
N TYR A 200 -5.28 20.69 -0.17
CA TYR A 200 -4.10 19.87 0.15
C TYR A 200 -4.07 19.48 1.63
N LEU A 201 -4.29 18.20 1.92
CA LEU A 201 -4.38 17.64 3.27
C LEU A 201 -3.09 16.89 3.70
N GLY A 202 -2.17 16.62 2.78
CA GLY A 202 -0.92 15.93 3.08
C GLY A 202 -1.13 14.48 3.52
N PHE A 203 -0.45 14.06 4.59
CA PHE A 203 -0.64 12.74 5.18
C PHE A 203 -1.89 12.73 6.05
N VAL A 204 -2.78 11.76 5.80
CA VAL A 204 -4.04 11.60 6.53
C VAL A 204 -4.16 10.13 6.94
N GLU A 205 -4.49 9.88 8.21
CA GLU A 205 -4.73 8.53 8.70
C GLU A 205 -5.91 7.86 7.98
N ASN A 206 -5.81 6.55 7.75
CA ASN A 206 -6.80 5.80 6.97
C ASN A 206 -8.25 5.93 7.50
N SER A 207 -8.43 6.01 8.82
CA SER A 207 -9.75 6.23 9.44
C SER A 207 -10.41 7.55 9.00
N ASN A 208 -9.60 8.60 8.76
CA ASN A 208 -10.07 9.88 8.27
C ASN A 208 -10.20 9.90 6.75
N ILE A 209 -9.39 9.12 6.01
CA ILE A 209 -9.62 8.87 4.58
C ILE A 209 -11.00 8.25 4.36
N ILE A 210 -11.39 7.23 5.13
CA ILE A 210 -12.72 6.59 5.02
C ILE A 210 -13.85 7.61 5.24
N LYS A 211 -13.70 8.54 6.18
CA LYS A 211 -14.67 9.63 6.41
C LYS A 211 -14.75 10.59 5.22
N LEU A 212 -13.62 10.89 4.56
CA LEU A 212 -13.61 11.70 3.34
C LEU A 212 -14.29 10.96 2.19
N LEU A 213 -13.94 9.69 1.97
CA LEU A 213 -14.51 8.86 0.90
C LEU A 213 -16.04 8.78 0.95
N LYS A 214 -16.62 8.74 2.16
CA LYS A 214 -18.08 8.78 2.33
C LYS A 214 -18.75 10.02 1.75
N LYS A 215 -18.03 11.15 1.67
CA LYS A 215 -18.51 12.43 1.08
C LYS A 215 -18.00 12.68 -0.34
N THR A 216 -17.10 11.82 -0.84
CA THR A 216 -16.50 11.91 -2.16
C THR A 216 -17.42 11.31 -3.22
N HIS A 217 -17.45 11.95 -4.39
CA HIS A 217 -18.16 11.50 -5.57
C HIS A 217 -17.27 10.74 -6.55
N ILE A 218 -16.03 11.17 -6.71
CA ILE A 218 -15.11 10.63 -7.72
C ILE A 218 -13.74 10.37 -7.09
N PHE A 219 -13.26 9.13 -7.21
CA PHE A 219 -11.86 8.81 -6.97
C PHE A 219 -11.00 9.16 -8.19
N SER A 220 -10.27 10.28 -8.09
CA SER A 220 -9.49 10.83 -9.18
C SER A 220 -8.08 10.24 -9.18
N PHE A 221 -7.85 9.20 -9.97
CA PHE A 221 -6.62 8.40 -9.90
C PHE A 221 -5.99 8.13 -11.27
N PRO A 222 -5.27 9.11 -11.86
CA PRO A 222 -4.58 8.93 -13.14
C PRO A 222 -3.22 8.25 -12.95
N SER A 223 -3.20 7.08 -12.31
CA SER A 223 -1.96 6.38 -11.98
C SER A 223 -1.17 6.01 -13.22
N VAL A 224 0.12 6.37 -13.21
CA VAL A 224 1.13 5.95 -14.19
C VAL A 224 2.06 4.90 -13.62
N TRP A 225 1.73 4.37 -12.44
CA TRP A 225 2.53 3.38 -11.73
C TRP A 225 1.88 2.00 -11.83
N PRO A 226 2.64 0.91 -12.02
CA PRO A 226 2.09 -0.44 -12.01
C PRO A 226 1.49 -0.80 -10.63
N GLU A 227 0.17 -0.96 -10.56
CA GLU A 227 -0.53 -1.31 -9.32
C GLU A 227 -0.63 -2.83 -9.14
N THR A 228 0.02 -3.37 -8.10
CA THR A 228 -0.12 -4.80 -7.78
C THR A 228 -1.50 -5.11 -7.21
N SER A 229 -2.04 -4.25 -6.35
CA SER A 229 -3.42 -4.29 -5.85
C SER A 229 -3.76 -2.98 -5.15
N CYS A 230 -4.54 -2.12 -5.81
CA CYS A 230 -4.74 -0.73 -5.40
C CYS A 230 -5.76 -0.61 -4.25
N ILE A 231 -5.27 -0.57 -3.00
CA ILE A 231 -6.12 -0.44 -1.79
C ILE A 231 -6.98 0.83 -1.87
N SER A 232 -6.41 1.94 -2.32
CA SER A 232 -7.15 3.19 -2.45
C SER A 232 -8.31 3.09 -3.44
N ALA A 233 -8.20 2.29 -4.50
CA ALA A 233 -9.30 2.01 -5.42
C ALA A 233 -10.36 1.13 -4.74
N ILE A 234 -9.94 0.07 -4.03
CA ILE A 234 -10.85 -0.86 -3.34
C ILE A 234 -11.68 -0.11 -2.28
N GLU A 235 -11.05 0.75 -1.48
CA GLU A 235 -11.73 1.59 -0.48
C GLU A 235 -12.69 2.60 -1.13
N SER A 236 -12.26 3.24 -2.22
CA SER A 236 -13.11 4.20 -2.95
C SER A 236 -14.34 3.53 -3.56
N MET A 237 -14.17 2.35 -4.16
CA MET A 237 -15.29 1.54 -4.67
C MET A 237 -16.25 1.14 -3.56
N ALA A 238 -15.73 0.69 -2.41
CA ALA A 238 -16.56 0.33 -1.26
C ALA A 238 -17.34 1.53 -0.67
N ALA A 239 -16.80 2.75 -0.81
CA ALA A 239 -17.48 3.98 -0.44
C ALA A 239 -18.48 4.49 -1.49
N GLY A 240 -18.58 3.85 -2.66
CA GLY A 240 -19.43 4.28 -3.77
C GLY A 240 -18.94 5.55 -4.48
N CYS A 241 -17.62 5.72 -4.59
CA CYS A 241 -16.97 6.75 -5.42
C CYS A 241 -16.72 6.27 -6.85
#